data_AF-A0A1I0QCB2-F1
#
_entry.id   AF-A0A1I0QCB2-F1
#
_cell.length_a   1.000
_cell.length_b   1.000
_cell.length_c   1.000
_cell.angle_alpha   90.00
_cell.angle_beta   90.00
_cell.angle_gamma   90.00
#
_symmetry.space_group_name_H-M   'P 1'
#
loop_
_entity.id
_entity.type
_entity.pdbx_description
1 polymer ?
#
loop_
_entity_poly.entity_id
_entity_poly.type
_entity_poly.pdbx_seq_one_letter_code
_entity_poly.pdbx_strand_id
1 'polypeptide(L)' 'MKITDLNGYQIEIPDLNRAIQMAEFFKDAGHSPPHPTDKERQEYWRDFHEKLLKLKVKKVNQNEQPRQ' A
#
# COMPACT_ATOMS: atom_id res chain seq x y z
N MET A 1 -1.03 -6.87 10.51
CA MET A 1 0.26 -6.17 10.21
C MET A 1 0.02 -4.68 10.36
N LYS A 2 1.03 -3.84 10.59
CA LYS A 2 0.84 -2.38 10.66
C LYS A 2 1.82 -1.68 9.72
N ILE A 3 1.35 -0.59 9.11
CA ILE A 3 2.10 0.27 8.20
C ILE A 3 1.84 1.72 8.58
N THR A 4 2.86 2.56 8.51
CA THR A 4 2.69 4.01 8.67
C THR A 4 2.44 4.63 7.30
N ASP A 5 1.29 5.29 7.15
CA ASP A 5 0.92 5.98 5.92
C ASP A 5 1.70 7.30 5.74
N LEU A 6 1.43 8.02 4.65
CA LEU A 6 2.11 9.27 4.35
C LEU A 6 1.84 10.38 5.38
N ASN A 7 0.72 10.30 6.10
CA ASN A 7 0.30 11.27 7.11
C ASN A 7 0.82 10.92 8.52
N GLY A 8 1.58 9.84 8.66
CA GLY A 8 2.10 9.38 9.96
C GLY A 8 1.13 8.52 10.76
N TYR A 9 -0.01 8.14 10.20
CA TYR A 9 -0.98 7.27 10.87
C TYR A 9 -0.62 5.81 10.70
N GLN A 10 -0.77 5.03 11.78
CA GLN A 10 -0.64 3.58 11.71
C GLN A 10 -1.94 2.95 11.21
N ILE A 11 -1.86 2.23 10.11
CA ILE A 11 -2.96 1.49 9.51
C ILE A 11 -2.76 0.01 9.79
N GLU A 12 -3.79 -0.63 10.33
CA GLU A 12 -3.81 -2.08 10.48
C GLU A 12 -4.21 -2.76 9.16
N ILE A 13 -3.35 -3.67 8.71
CA ILE A 13 -3.52 -4.47 7.49
C ILE A 13 -3.81 -5.92 7.90
N PRO A 14 -5.09 -6.34 7.86
CA PRO A 14 -5.48 -7.72 8.16
C PRO A 14 -5.12 -8.67 7.00
N ASP A 15 -5.32 -8.24 5.75
CA ASP A 15 -4.98 -8.99 4.54
C ASP A 15 -4.08 -8.14 3.63
N LEU A 16 -2.82 -8.57 3.51
CA LEU A 16 -1.82 -7.87 2.71
C LEU A 16 -2.09 -7.96 1.21
N ASN A 17 -2.56 -9.11 0.72
CA ASN A 17 -2.80 -9.27 -0.72
C ASN A 17 -3.99 -8.41 -1.15
N ARG A 18 -5.06 -8.39 -0.34
CA ARG A 18 -6.21 -7.52 -0.61
C ARG A 18 -5.84 -6.04 -0.53
N ALA A 19 -5.01 -5.65 0.45
CA ALA A 19 -4.54 -4.27 0.56
C ALA A 19 -3.74 -3.83 -0.68
N ILE A 20 -2.86 -4.70 -1.20
CA ILE A 20 -2.09 -4.42 -2.42
C ILE A 20 -3.01 -4.23 -3.63
N GLN A 21 -4.00 -5.11 -3.81
CA GLN A 21 -4.95 -5.00 -4.92
C GLN A 21 -5.77 -3.70 -4.85
N MET A 22 -6.21 -3.29 -3.66
CA MET A 22 -6.91 -2.02 -3.50
C MET A 22 -6.00 -0.83 -3.85
N ALA A 23 -4.77 -0.81 -3.33
CA ALA A 23 -3.85 0.28 -3.59
C ALA A 23 -3.47 0.37 -5.08
N GLU A 24 -3.27 -0.77 -5.74
CA GLU A 24 -3.04 -0.84 -7.19
C GLU A 24 -4.21 -0.26 -8.00
N PHE A 25 -5.46 -0.51 -7.58
CA PHE A 25 -6.64 0.01 -8.25
C PHE A 25 -6.79 1.53 -8.09
N PHE A 26 -6.45 2.08 -6.92
CA PHE A 26 -6.67 3.50 -6.62
C PHE A 26 -5.49 4.41 -6.96
N LYS A 27 -4.27 3.89 -7.14
CA LYS A 27 -3.05 4.70 -7.39
C LYS A 27 -3.10 5.56 -8.67
N ASP A 28 -3.95 5.17 -9.62
CA ASP A 28 -4.17 5.85 -10.90
C ASP A 28 -5.62 6.32 -11.06
N ALA A 29 -6.43 6.25 -10.00
CA ALA A 29 -7.82 6.68 -10.03
C ALA A 29 -7.90 8.22 -10.12
N GLY A 30 -8.79 8.73 -10.98
CA GLY A 30 -9.07 10.15 -11.14
C GLY A 30 -10.52 10.37 -11.58
N HIS A 31 -11.02 11.58 -11.39
CA HIS A 31 -12.38 11.95 -11.78
C HIS A 31 -12.43 12.52 -13.20
N SER A 32 -13.60 12.43 -13.83
CA SER A 32 -13.95 13.17 -15.03
C SER A 32 -15.27 13.90 -14.78
N PRO A 33 -15.28 15.24 -14.62
CA PRO A 33 -14.13 16.17 -14.73
C PRO A 33 -13.10 16.00 -13.59
N PRO A 34 -11.83 16.41 -13.78
CA PRO A 34 -10.79 16.26 -12.76
C PRO A 34 -11.09 16.99 -11.46
N HIS A 35 -10.80 16.38 -10.33
CA HIS A 35 -10.89 17.02 -9.02
C HIS A 35 -9.50 17.47 -8.54
N PRO A 36 -9.34 18.65 -7.90
CA PRO A 36 -8.03 19.15 -7.46
C PRO A 36 -7.23 18.18 -6.58
N THR A 37 -7.94 17.39 -5.77
CA THR A 37 -7.33 16.42 -4.84
C THR A 37 -7.01 15.06 -5.48
N ASP A 38 -7.28 14.87 -6.77
CA ASP A 38 -6.95 13.61 -7.45
C ASP A 38 -5.46 13.34 -7.46
N LYS A 39 -4.64 14.39 -7.67
CA LYS A 39 -3.19 14.27 -7.62
C LYS A 39 -2.70 13.81 -6.25
N GLU A 40 -3.16 14.46 -5.17
CA GLU A 40 -2.78 14.11 -3.79
C GLU A 40 -3.22 12.68 -3.43
N ARG A 41 -4.42 12.27 -3.88
CA ARG A 41 -4.92 10.90 -3.67
C ARG A 41 -4.09 9.86 -4.42
N GLN A 42 -3.72 10.13 -5.68
CA GLN A 42 -2.86 9.24 -6.45
C GLN A 42 -1.48 9.11 -5.81
N GLU A 43 -0.87 10.21 -5.37
CA GLU A 43 0.41 10.20 -4.65
C GLU A 43 0.35 9.36 -3.36
N TYR A 44 -0.71 9.55 -2.57
CA TYR A 44 -0.97 8.74 -1.37
C TYR A 44 -1.05 7.24 -1.69
N TRP A 45 -1.88 6.86 -2.67
CA TRP A 45 -2.08 5.46 -3.02
C TRP A 45 -0.84 4.81 -3.64
N ARG A 46 -0.04 5.57 -4.40
CA ARG A 46 1.26 5.11 -4.93
C ARG A 46 2.24 4.80 -3.80
N ASP A 47 2.43 5.73 -2.87
CA ASP A 47 3.30 5.52 -1.69
C ASP A 47 2.83 4.31 -0.87
N PHE A 48 1.52 4.23 -0.62
CA PHE A 48 0.93 3.13 0.13
C PHE A 48 1.14 1.77 -0.55
N HIS A 49 0.92 1.69 -1.86
CA HIS A 49 1.14 0.49 -2.66
C HIS A 49 2.61 0.02 -2.58
N GLU A 50 3.58 0.92 -2.77
CA GLU A 50 5.00 0.58 -2.68
C GLU A 50 5.39 0.02 -1.31
N LYS A 51 4.90 0.63 -0.23
CA LYS A 51 5.17 0.18 1.14
C LYS A 51 4.56 -1.20 1.40
N LEU A 52 3.36 -1.49 0.86
CA LEU A 52 2.75 -2.81 0.95
C LEU A 52 3.54 -3.87 0.17
N LEU A 53 4.05 -3.55 -1.03
CA LEU A 53 4.93 -4.45 -1.79
C LEU A 53 6.22 -4.75 -1.02
N LYS A 54 6.87 -3.73 -0.46
CA LYS A 54 8.06 -3.89 0.40
C LYS A 54 7.77 -4.81 1.59
N LEU A 55 6.58 -4.67 2.21
CA LEU A 55 6.14 -5.54 3.30
C LEU A 55 5.94 -6.99 2.83
N LYS A 56 5.38 -7.20 1.64
CA LYS A 56 5.19 -8.54 1.04
C LYS A 56 6.52 -9.24 0.79
N VAL A 57 7.48 -8.55 0.19
CA VAL A 57 8.84 -9.08 -0.05
C VAL A 57 9.52 -9.45 1.26
N LYS A 58 9.47 -8.56 2.28
CA LYS A 58 10.02 -8.85 3.61
C LYS A 58 9.43 -10.12 4.23
N LYS A 59 8.12 -10.34 4.09
CA LYS A 59 7.45 -11.55 4.58
C LYS A 59 7.88 -12.82 3.86
N VAL A 60 8.04 -12.76 2.53
CA VAL A 60 8.54 -13.91 1.76
C VAL A 60 9.93 -14.29 2.24
N ASN A 61 10.84 -13.32 2.34
CA ASN A 61 12.21 -13.55 2.78
C ASN A 61 12.30 -14.07 4.23
N GLN A 62 11.37 -13.69 5.10
CA GLN A 62 11.30 -14.21 6.48
C GLN A 62 10.77 -15.65 6.55
N ASN A 63 9.88 -16.04 5.64
CA ASN A 63 9.34 -17.40 5.57
C ASN A 63 10.32 -18.41 4.96
N GLU A 64 11.39 -17.93 4.31
CA GLU A 64 12.45 -18.75 3.70
C GLU A 64 13.63 -19.01 4.64
N GLN A 65 13.61 -18.52 5.88
CA GLN A 65 14.64 -18.90 6.85
C GLN A 65 14.43 -20.36 7.31
N PRO A 66 15.40 -21.27 7.12
CA PRO A 66 15.29 -22.64 7.59
C PRO A 66 15.19 -22.63 9.11
N ARG A 67 14.17 -23.32 9.65
CA ARG A 67 14.11 -23.70 11.05
C ARG A 67 15.38 -24.50 11.36
N GLN A 68 16.33 -23.87 12.05
CA GLN A 68 17.45 -24.58 12.67
C GLN A 68 16.94 -25.42 13.85
#